data_AF-A0A1Y4C850-F1
#
_entry.id   AF-A0A1Y4C850-F1
#
_cell.length_a   1.000
_cell.length_b   1.000
_cell.length_c   1.000
_cell.angle_alpha   90.00
_cell.angle_beta   90.00
_cell.angle_gamma   90.00
#
_symmetry.space_group_name_H-M   'P 1'
#
loop_
_entity.id
_entity.type
_entity.pdbx_description
1 polymer ?
#
loop_
_entity_poly.entity_id
_entity_poly.type
_entity_poly.pdbx_seq_one_letter_code
_entity_poly.pdbx_strand_id
1 'polypeptide(L)'
;MKPIDFPQSTKVLQKPSTMSDNECSSLHVWNDGKQCVSCWKPTFKERMNILFGGKVWLGVLSGKTQPPVFVSGEMVFEKAPLKARILAFWGKAKESIIQTWENLAEAAKQPDKRKHFYVGFAIALVVGVLFGALVGFVAGSLAGAIKEWWDSKGHGTVELMDFIFTMIGALCGALVALIVCVLFNIHSVLSWLLK
;
A
#
# COMPACT_ATOMS: atom_id res chain seq x y z
N MET A 1 11.54 16.66 22.60
CA MET A 1 11.63 18.13 22.43
C MET A 1 12.13 18.73 23.72
N LYS A 2 12.65 19.96 23.71
CA LYS A 2 13.05 20.64 24.96
C LYS A 2 12.02 21.70 25.36
N PRO A 3 11.64 21.77 26.64
CA PRO A 3 10.83 22.88 27.11
C PRO A 3 11.66 24.17 27.05
N ILE A 4 11.00 25.29 26.78
CA ILE A 4 11.63 26.61 26.77
C ILE A 4 10.83 27.56 27.67
N ASP A 5 11.52 28.54 28.25
CA ASP A 5 10.86 29.68 28.85
C ASP A 5 10.22 30.56 27.76
N PHE A 6 9.15 31.27 28.12
CA PHE A 6 8.35 32.08 27.21
C PHE A 6 7.74 33.28 27.94
N PRO A 7 7.47 34.41 27.24
CA PRO A 7 7.12 35.68 27.89
C PRO A 7 5.90 35.62 28.82
N GLN A 8 4.95 34.73 28.55
CA GLN A 8 3.73 34.57 29.33
C GLN A 8 3.89 33.62 30.52
N SER A 9 5.07 33.05 30.79
CA SER A 9 5.25 32.15 31.92
C SER A 9 5.00 32.87 33.25
N THR A 10 4.15 32.30 34.09
CA THR A 10 3.79 32.85 35.42
C THR A 10 4.32 32.00 36.57
N LYS A 11 4.71 30.75 36.31
CA LYS A 11 5.17 29.81 37.34
C LYS A 11 6.22 28.85 36.78
N VAL A 12 7.16 28.44 37.63
CA VAL A 12 8.11 27.35 37.33
C VAL A 12 7.75 26.14 38.18
N LEU A 13 7.35 25.05 37.53
CA LEU A 13 7.14 23.76 38.17
C LEU A 13 8.50 23.13 38.47
N GLN A 14 8.74 22.79 39.74
CA GLN A 14 9.97 22.15 40.18
C GLN A 14 9.85 20.64 40.01
N LYS A 15 11.00 19.99 39.80
CA LYS A 15 11.07 18.53 39.77
C LYS A 15 10.70 17.94 41.14
N PRO A 16 10.20 16.70 41.20
CA PRO A 16 10.06 15.98 42.46
C PRO A 16 11.41 15.83 43.16
N SER A 17 11.43 15.92 44.49
CA SER A 17 12.65 15.76 45.30
C SER A 17 13.33 14.40 45.15
N THR A 18 12.59 13.38 44.68
CA THR A 18 13.08 12.03 44.45
C THR A 18 13.76 11.84 43.09
N MET A 19 13.81 12.86 42.22
CA MET A 19 14.36 12.78 40.87
C MET A 19 15.56 13.70 40.68
N SER A 20 16.55 13.23 39.92
CA SER A 20 17.70 14.02 39.49
C SER A 20 17.31 15.00 38.37
N ASP A 21 18.15 16.02 38.12
CA ASP A 21 17.91 16.97 37.00
C ASP A 21 17.96 16.29 35.62
N ASN A 22 18.66 15.16 35.51
CA ASN A 22 18.73 14.38 34.28
C ASN A 22 17.43 13.62 33.99
N GLU A 23 16.70 13.24 35.04
CA GLU A 23 15.42 12.52 34.92
C GLU A 23 14.25 13.48 34.75
N CYS A 24 14.28 14.62 35.44
CA CYS A 24 13.21 15.62 35.40
C CYS A 24 13.79 17.01 35.67
N SER A 25 13.68 17.89 34.69
CA SER A 25 14.06 19.30 34.82
C SER A 25 12.88 20.15 35.29
N SER A 26 13.15 21.36 35.78
CA SER A 26 12.11 22.36 35.99
C SER A 26 11.39 22.71 34.68
N LEU A 27 10.12 23.12 34.79
CA LEU A 27 9.27 23.42 33.65
C LEU A 27 8.58 24.78 33.82
N HIS A 28 8.87 25.69 32.91
CA HIS A 28 8.21 26.99 32.82
C HIS A 28 6.79 26.81 32.29
N VAL A 29 5.82 27.37 33.02
CA VAL A 29 4.40 27.31 32.65
C VAL A 29 3.70 28.64 32.83
N TRP A 30 2.64 28.83 32.06
CA TRP A 30 1.58 29.79 32.37
C TRP A 30 0.44 29.04 33.07
N ASN A 31 -0.11 29.63 34.12
CA ASN A 31 -1.18 29.05 34.93
C ASN A 31 -2.24 30.10 35.26
N ASP A 32 -3.51 29.78 34.97
CA ASP A 32 -4.71 30.60 35.19
C ASP A 32 -5.63 30.08 36.30
N GLY A 33 -5.14 29.12 37.10
CA GLY A 33 -5.90 28.40 38.11
C GLY A 33 -6.68 27.19 37.58
N LYS A 34 -6.82 27.02 36.26
CA LYS A 34 -7.53 25.90 35.62
C LYS A 34 -6.59 24.96 34.87
N GLN A 35 -5.55 25.49 34.24
CA GLN A 35 -4.61 24.72 33.43
C GLN A 35 -3.17 25.21 33.60
N CYS A 36 -2.22 24.36 33.18
CA CYS A 36 -0.82 24.72 33.03
C CYS A 36 -0.45 24.57 31.55
N VAL A 37 0.01 25.65 30.92
CA VAL A 37 0.48 25.63 29.53
C VAL A 37 2.00 25.73 29.53
N SER A 38 2.67 24.81 28.82
CA SER A 38 4.13 24.81 28.64
C SER A 38 4.49 24.95 27.16
N CYS A 39 5.62 25.59 26.87
CA CYS A 39 6.11 25.76 25.51
C CYS A 39 7.27 24.81 25.22
N TRP A 40 7.21 24.11 24.08
CA TRP A 40 8.21 23.13 23.67
C TRP A 40 8.76 23.49 22.29
N LYS A 41 10.09 23.55 22.17
CA LYS A 41 10.76 23.82 20.91
C LYS A 41 11.26 22.51 20.31
N PRO A 42 10.72 22.05 19.16
CA PRO A 42 11.27 20.89 18.48
C PRO A 42 12.63 21.22 17.86
N THR A 43 13.54 20.26 17.93
CA THR A 43 14.80 20.27 17.17
C THR A 43 14.52 20.17 15.67
N PHE A 44 15.53 20.44 14.82
CA PHE A 44 15.36 20.28 13.37
C PHE A 44 14.94 18.85 12.98
N LYS A 45 15.58 17.82 13.57
CA LYS A 45 15.23 16.41 13.37
C LYS A 45 13.78 16.12 13.76
N GLU A 46 13.34 16.63 14.91
CA GLU A 46 11.95 16.47 15.34
C GLU A 46 10.96 17.22 14.42
N ARG A 47 11.31 18.42 13.93
CA ARG A 47 10.48 19.13 12.94
C ARG A 47 10.26 18.30 11.68
N MET A 48 11.31 17.66 11.18
CA MET A 48 11.21 16.77 10.02
C MET A 48 10.37 15.53 10.34
N ASN A 49 10.58 14.89 11.49
CA ASN A 49 9.76 13.74 11.91
C ASN A 49 8.28 14.09 12.07
N ILE A 50 7.97 15.28 12.59
CA ILE A 50 6.58 15.76 12.71
C ILE A 50 6.00 16.06 11.33
N LEU A 51 6.76 16.74 10.47
CA LEU A 51 6.32 17.13 9.13
C LEU A 51 6.00 15.91 8.25
N PHE A 52 6.85 14.89 8.25
CA PHE A 52 6.68 13.70 7.40
C PHE A 52 5.99 12.53 8.10
N GLY A 53 6.14 12.40 9.41
CA GLY A 53 5.57 11.31 10.20
C GLY A 53 4.24 11.64 10.87
N GLY A 54 3.90 12.93 11.00
CA GLY A 54 2.61 13.40 11.51
C GLY A 54 2.33 13.07 12.98
N LYS A 55 3.35 12.70 13.77
CA LYS A 55 3.18 12.18 15.14
C LYS A 55 3.93 13.02 16.16
N VAL A 56 3.25 13.31 17.26
CA VAL A 56 3.81 13.90 18.48
C VAL A 56 3.37 13.03 19.66
N TRP A 57 4.31 12.68 20.53
CA TRP A 57 4.06 11.86 21.71
C TRP A 57 4.09 12.74 22.96
N LEU A 58 3.07 12.62 23.81
CA LEU A 58 3.03 13.18 25.15
C LEU A 58 3.12 12.02 26.14
N GLY A 59 4.14 12.03 26.98
CA GLY A 59 4.25 11.14 28.13
C GLY A 59 3.91 11.89 29.41
N VAL A 60 3.12 11.26 30.26
CA VAL A 60 2.75 11.77 31.58
C VAL A 60 3.10 10.69 32.59
N LEU A 61 3.90 11.01 33.61
CA LEU A 61 4.21 10.06 34.67
C LEU A 61 2.92 9.69 35.39
N SER A 62 2.59 8.40 35.46
CA SER A 62 1.36 7.93 36.09
C SER A 62 1.37 8.17 37.61
N GLY A 63 0.25 8.68 38.17
CA GLY A 63 -0.06 8.55 39.60
C GLY A 63 -0.38 9.84 40.38
N LYS A 64 0.46 10.89 40.32
CA LYS A 64 0.39 12.06 41.23
C LYS A 64 -0.41 13.23 40.64
N THR A 65 -0.82 14.20 41.47
CA THR A 65 -1.28 15.53 41.03
C THR A 65 -0.07 16.38 40.60
N GLN A 66 -0.12 16.97 39.39
CA GLN A 66 1.02 17.60 38.69
C GLN A 66 2.21 16.64 38.42
N PRO A 67 2.00 15.58 37.63
CA PRO A 67 3.07 14.64 37.28
C PRO A 67 4.10 15.25 36.32
N PRO A 68 5.36 14.79 36.37
CA PRO A 68 6.33 15.01 35.29
C PRO A 68 5.77 14.62 33.93
N VAL A 69 6.08 15.41 32.91
CA VAL A 69 5.64 15.18 31.53
C VAL A 69 6.80 15.34 30.56
N PHE A 70 6.71 14.70 29.40
CA PHE A 70 7.61 14.93 28.28
C PHE A 70 6.83 15.02 26.97
N VAL A 71 7.36 15.80 26.02
CA VAL A 71 6.86 15.86 24.64
C VAL A 71 7.97 15.46 23.67
N SER A 72 7.68 14.54 22.74
CA SER A 72 8.65 14.02 21.78
C SER A 72 8.10 14.01 20.36
N GLY A 73 8.89 14.52 19.40
CA GLY A 73 8.66 14.31 17.97
C GLY A 73 9.29 13.02 17.45
N GLU A 74 9.97 12.26 18.30
CA GLU A 74 10.60 10.99 17.97
C GLU A 74 9.79 9.81 18.50
N MET A 75 9.91 8.63 17.87
CA MET A 75 9.27 7.41 18.33
C MET A 75 9.79 7.02 19.72
N VAL A 76 8.88 6.98 20.71
CA VAL A 76 9.19 6.73 22.13
C VAL A 76 9.18 5.25 22.52
N PHE A 77 8.70 4.39 21.62
CA PHE A 77 8.65 2.95 21.84
C PHE A 77 9.88 2.27 21.24
N GLU A 78 10.32 1.19 21.88
CA GLU A 78 11.34 0.32 21.32
C GLU A 78 10.86 -0.24 19.98
N LYS A 79 11.68 -0.05 18.94
CA LYS A 79 11.41 -0.65 17.63
C LYS A 79 11.67 -2.14 17.72
N ALA A 80 10.74 -2.94 17.22
CA ALA A 80 10.99 -4.35 16.99
C ALA A 80 12.29 -4.54 16.17
N PRO A 81 13.09 -5.58 16.45
CA PRO A 81 14.31 -5.85 15.70
C PRO A 81 14.05 -5.90 14.19
N LEU A 82 14.99 -5.41 13.39
CA LEU A 82 14.85 -5.35 11.93
C LEU A 82 14.44 -6.71 11.33
N LYS A 83 15.01 -7.80 11.84
CA LYS A 83 14.68 -9.18 11.44
C LYS A 83 13.19 -9.50 11.64
N ALA A 84 12.61 -9.12 12.79
CA ALA A 84 11.20 -9.37 13.07
C ALA A 84 10.28 -8.62 12.10
N ARG A 85 10.65 -7.38 11.75
CA ARG A 85 9.90 -6.55 10.78
C ARG A 85 9.96 -7.15 9.37
N ILE A 86 11.12 -7.62 8.95
CA ILE A 86 11.31 -8.29 7.65
C ILE A 86 10.50 -9.59 7.62
N LEU A 87 10.58 -10.43 8.66
CA LEU A 87 9.80 -11.66 8.76
C LEU A 87 8.30 -11.39 8.71
N ALA A 88 7.82 -10.36 9.41
CA ALA A 88 6.41 -9.97 9.37
C ALA A 88 5.97 -9.50 7.97
N PHE A 89 6.83 -8.77 7.26
CA PHE A 89 6.56 -8.38 5.87
C PHE A 89 6.43 -9.60 4.96
N TRP A 90 7.38 -10.54 5.04
CA TRP A 90 7.34 -11.78 4.25
C TRP A 90 6.15 -12.66 4.61
N GLY A 91 5.77 -12.74 5.88
CA GLY A 91 4.56 -13.44 6.32
C GLY A 91 3.31 -12.87 5.64
N LYS A 92 3.13 -11.54 5.70
CA LYS A 92 2.01 -10.86 5.03
C LYS A 92 2.02 -11.04 3.52
N ALA A 93 3.20 -10.96 2.89
CA ALA A 93 3.33 -11.17 1.45
C ALA A 93 2.93 -12.60 1.07
N LYS A 94 3.38 -13.60 1.82
CA LYS A 94 3.02 -15.01 1.61
C LYS A 94 1.50 -15.23 1.77
N GLU A 95 0.91 -14.71 2.83
CA GLU A 95 -0.54 -14.81 3.07
C GLU A 95 -1.35 -14.15 1.95
N SER A 96 -0.93 -12.96 1.49
CA SER A 96 -1.58 -12.27 0.38
C SER A 96 -1.50 -13.06 -0.94
N ILE A 97 -0.37 -13.70 -1.22
CA ILE A 97 -0.19 -14.56 -2.41
C ILE A 97 -1.09 -15.79 -2.31
N ILE A 98 -1.11 -16.48 -1.16
CA ILE A 98 -1.95 -17.67 -0.94
C ILE A 98 -3.42 -17.32 -1.13
N GLN A 99 -3.89 -16.25 -0.49
CA GLN A 99 -5.28 -15.82 -0.62
C GLN A 99 -5.65 -15.48 -2.07
N THR A 100 -4.76 -14.80 -2.79
CA THR A 100 -4.99 -14.46 -4.21
C THR A 100 -5.08 -15.73 -5.05
N TRP A 101 -4.21 -16.71 -4.80
CA TRP A 101 -4.23 -18.00 -5.49
C TRP A 101 -5.50 -18.79 -5.20
N GLU A 102 -5.91 -18.91 -3.94
CA GLU A 102 -7.14 -19.60 -3.55
C GLU A 102 -8.38 -18.97 -4.21
N ASN A 103 -8.47 -17.63 -4.21
CA ASN A 103 -9.54 -16.91 -4.87
C ASN A 103 -9.58 -17.18 -6.38
N LEU A 104 -8.42 -17.18 -7.05
CA LEU A 104 -8.33 -17.50 -8.48
C LEU A 104 -8.67 -18.97 -8.75
N ALA A 105 -8.18 -19.90 -7.94
CA ALA A 105 -8.42 -21.33 -8.10
C ALA A 105 -9.91 -21.67 -7.91
N GLU A 106 -10.57 -21.02 -6.95
CA GLU A 106 -12.01 -21.20 -6.74
C GLU A 106 -12.83 -20.60 -7.88
N ALA A 107 -12.49 -19.39 -8.33
CA ALA A 107 -13.12 -18.78 -9.50
C ALA A 107 -12.96 -19.64 -10.76
N ALA A 108 -11.82 -20.30 -10.95
CA ALA A 108 -11.56 -21.15 -12.11
C ALA A 108 -12.49 -22.37 -12.20
N LYS A 109 -13.06 -22.82 -11.08
CA LYS A 109 -14.03 -23.93 -11.07
C LYS A 109 -15.38 -23.50 -11.67
N GLN A 110 -15.70 -22.21 -11.62
CA GLN A 110 -16.98 -21.69 -12.09
C GLN A 110 -17.07 -21.81 -13.63
N PRO A 111 -18.18 -22.33 -14.17
CA PRO A 111 -18.35 -22.51 -15.62
C PRO A 111 -18.32 -21.17 -16.38
N ASP A 112 -18.81 -20.11 -15.75
CA ASP A 112 -18.82 -18.75 -16.29
C ASP A 112 -17.40 -18.21 -16.54
N LYS A 113 -16.52 -18.24 -15.52
CA LYS A 113 -15.12 -17.80 -15.63
C LYS A 113 -14.31 -18.61 -16.65
N ARG A 114 -14.62 -19.90 -16.80
CA ARG A 114 -14.03 -20.73 -17.85
C ARG A 114 -14.39 -20.25 -19.25
N LYS A 115 -15.62 -19.77 -19.49
CA LYS A 115 -16.00 -19.18 -20.79
C LYS A 115 -15.19 -17.93 -21.08
N HIS A 116 -15.04 -17.04 -20.09
CA HIS A 116 -14.22 -15.84 -20.21
C HIS A 116 -12.77 -16.16 -20.61
N PHE A 117 -12.18 -17.16 -19.96
CA PHE A 117 -10.87 -17.69 -20.35
C PHE A 117 -10.82 -18.18 -21.80
N TYR A 118 -11.76 -19.03 -22.22
CA TYR A 118 -11.75 -19.57 -23.59
C TYR A 118 -11.98 -18.50 -24.65
N VAL A 119 -12.82 -17.49 -24.39
CA VAL A 119 -13.04 -16.36 -25.30
C VAL A 119 -11.77 -15.53 -25.45
N GLY A 120 -11.13 -15.15 -24.33
CA GLY A 120 -9.85 -14.44 -24.35
C GLY A 120 -8.78 -15.22 -25.12
N PHE A 121 -8.68 -16.53 -24.86
CA PHE A 121 -7.77 -17.43 -25.56
C PHE A 121 -8.01 -17.46 -27.06
N ALA A 122 -9.26 -17.64 -27.50
CA ALA A 122 -9.61 -17.74 -28.91
C ALA A 122 -9.31 -16.43 -29.66
N ILE A 123 -9.69 -15.28 -29.08
CA ILE A 123 -9.40 -13.96 -29.67
C ILE A 123 -7.89 -13.78 -29.84
N ALA A 124 -7.12 -14.00 -28.77
CA ALA A 124 -5.68 -13.78 -28.80
C ALA A 124 -4.95 -14.78 -29.71
N LEU A 125 -5.42 -16.02 -29.80
CA LEU A 125 -4.85 -17.02 -30.71
C LEU A 125 -5.07 -16.62 -32.17
N VAL A 126 -6.30 -16.32 -32.57
CA VAL A 126 -6.64 -15.98 -33.95
C VAL A 126 -5.95 -14.68 -34.38
N VAL A 127 -6.10 -13.61 -33.59
CA VAL A 127 -5.47 -12.31 -33.90
C VAL A 127 -3.95 -12.44 -33.80
N GLY A 128 -3.45 -13.22 -32.85
CA GLY A 128 -2.01 -13.44 -32.64
C GLY A 128 -1.33 -14.14 -33.82
N VAL A 129 -1.96 -15.16 -34.40
CA VAL A 129 -1.43 -15.86 -35.58
C VAL A 129 -1.42 -14.95 -36.81
N LEU A 130 -2.46 -14.13 -37.00
CA LEU A 130 -2.60 -13.27 -38.17
C LEU A 130 -1.70 -12.03 -38.10
N PHE A 131 -1.68 -11.34 -36.96
CA PHE A 131 -1.10 -10.00 -36.82
C PHE A 131 0.08 -9.94 -35.85
N GLY A 132 0.38 -11.03 -35.13
CA GLY A 132 1.48 -11.15 -34.18
C GLY A 132 0.99 -11.32 -32.74
N ALA A 133 1.69 -12.17 -31.97
CA ALA A 133 1.29 -12.59 -30.63
C ALA A 133 0.98 -11.43 -29.67
N LEU A 134 1.77 -10.35 -29.70
CA LEU A 134 1.53 -9.16 -28.88
C LEU A 134 0.21 -8.46 -29.24
N VAL A 135 -0.09 -8.33 -30.53
CA VAL A 135 -1.35 -7.76 -31.02
C VAL A 135 -2.53 -8.63 -30.59
N GLY A 136 -2.38 -9.96 -30.66
CA GLY A 136 -3.36 -10.90 -30.15
C GLY A 136 -3.64 -10.73 -28.66
N PHE A 137 -2.60 -10.64 -27.83
CA PHE A 137 -2.75 -10.41 -26.39
C PHE A 137 -3.47 -9.09 -26.08
N VAL A 138 -3.11 -8.01 -26.76
CA VAL A 138 -3.76 -6.70 -26.59
C VAL A 138 -5.22 -6.77 -27.01
N ALA A 139 -5.53 -7.38 -28.15
CA ALA A 139 -6.91 -7.53 -28.63
C ALA A 139 -7.79 -8.33 -27.64
N GLY A 140 -7.29 -9.46 -27.13
CA GLY A 140 -8.01 -10.26 -26.14
C GLY A 140 -8.24 -9.51 -24.82
N SER A 141 -7.23 -8.79 -24.33
CA SER A 141 -7.36 -7.97 -23.12
C SER A 141 -8.34 -6.81 -23.30
N LEU A 142 -8.29 -6.12 -24.44
CA LEU A 142 -9.22 -5.04 -24.76
C LEU A 142 -10.66 -5.54 -24.89
N ALA A 143 -10.87 -6.73 -25.48
CA ALA A 143 -12.20 -7.34 -25.57
C ALA A 143 -12.81 -7.55 -24.16
N GLY A 144 -12.01 -8.05 -23.21
CA GLY A 144 -12.43 -8.17 -21.81
C GLY A 144 -12.78 -6.82 -21.18
N ALA A 145 -11.93 -5.80 -21.36
CA ALA A 145 -12.17 -4.47 -20.81
C ALA A 145 -13.43 -3.80 -21.41
N ILE A 146 -13.65 -3.96 -22.72
CA ILE A 146 -14.83 -3.45 -23.43
C ILE A 146 -16.10 -4.14 -22.93
N LYS A 147 -16.06 -5.47 -22.70
CA LYS A 147 -17.17 -6.21 -22.10
C LYS A 147 -17.52 -5.67 -20.72
N GLU A 148 -16.54 -5.48 -19.83
CA GLU A 148 -16.81 -4.92 -18.48
C GLU A 148 -17.35 -3.49 -18.54
N TRP A 149 -16.82 -2.68 -19.45
CA TRP A 149 -17.34 -1.33 -19.66
C TRP A 149 -18.80 -1.36 -20.18
N TRP A 150 -19.13 -2.30 -21.07
CA TRP A 150 -20.49 -2.50 -21.57
C TRP A 150 -21.45 -2.92 -20.45
N ASP A 151 -21.03 -3.83 -19.57
CA ASP A 151 -21.82 -4.26 -18.42
C ASP A 151 -22.09 -3.11 -17.45
N SER A 152 -21.13 -2.20 -17.27
CA SER A 152 -21.29 -0.99 -16.45
C SER A 152 -22.41 -0.04 -16.91
N LYS A 153 -22.90 -0.21 -18.15
CA LYS A 153 -24.04 0.55 -18.72
C LYS A 153 -25.41 -0.08 -18.43
N GLY A 154 -25.46 -1.16 -17.64
CA GLY A 154 -26.69 -1.86 -17.26
C GLY A 154 -27.03 -3.05 -18.17
N HIS A 155 -26.10 -3.47 -19.03
CA HIS A 155 -26.25 -4.66 -19.88
C HIS A 155 -25.81 -5.96 -19.19
N GLY A 156 -25.22 -5.86 -17.99
CA GLY A 156 -24.72 -6.98 -17.21
C GLY A 156 -24.21 -6.53 -15.83
N THR A 157 -23.45 -7.39 -15.17
CA THR A 157 -22.81 -7.10 -13.88
C THR A 157 -21.31 -6.91 -14.11
N VAL A 158 -20.77 -5.79 -13.64
CA VAL A 158 -19.31 -5.56 -13.68
C VAL A 158 -18.64 -6.51 -12.70
N GLU A 159 -17.77 -7.38 -13.18
CA GLU A 159 -17.06 -8.36 -12.38
C GLU A 159 -15.58 -8.45 -12.78
N LEU A 160 -14.69 -8.03 -11.86
CA LEU A 160 -13.25 -8.01 -12.10
C LEU A 160 -12.68 -9.39 -12.48
N MET A 161 -13.25 -10.49 -11.96
CA MET A 161 -12.79 -11.84 -12.29
C MET A 161 -13.06 -12.21 -13.76
N ASP A 162 -14.13 -11.70 -14.38
CA ASP A 162 -14.39 -11.95 -15.81
C ASP A 162 -13.29 -11.34 -16.68
N PHE A 163 -12.90 -10.12 -16.37
CA PHE A 163 -11.78 -9.45 -17.02
C PHE A 163 -10.46 -10.20 -16.80
N ILE A 164 -10.15 -10.58 -15.55
CA ILE A 164 -8.92 -11.31 -15.22
C ILE A 164 -8.86 -12.63 -15.97
N PHE A 165 -9.94 -13.43 -15.98
CA PHE A 165 -9.96 -14.70 -16.71
C PHE A 165 -9.85 -14.51 -18.21
N THR A 166 -10.47 -13.46 -18.77
CA THR A 166 -10.32 -13.10 -20.19
C THR A 166 -8.87 -12.73 -20.51
N MET A 167 -8.19 -11.94 -19.67
CA MET A 167 -6.77 -11.60 -19.86
C MET A 167 -5.84 -12.81 -19.72
N ILE A 168 -6.07 -13.69 -18.73
CA ILE A 168 -5.28 -14.91 -18.56
C ILE A 168 -5.46 -15.83 -19.79
N GLY A 169 -6.70 -15.95 -20.28
CA GLY A 169 -7.00 -16.61 -21.55
C GLY A 169 -6.22 -16.01 -22.70
N ALA A 170 -6.26 -14.69 -22.85
CA ALA A 170 -5.55 -13.96 -23.90
C ALA A 170 -4.03 -14.17 -23.84
N LEU A 171 -3.44 -14.19 -22.65
CA LEU A 171 -2.02 -14.47 -22.46
C LEU A 171 -1.67 -15.88 -22.95
N CYS A 172 -2.44 -16.90 -22.53
CA CYS A 172 -2.25 -18.27 -22.99
C CYS A 172 -2.42 -18.39 -24.51
N GLY A 173 -3.45 -17.76 -25.08
CA GLY A 173 -3.71 -17.77 -26.52
C GLY A 173 -2.59 -17.12 -27.32
N ALA A 174 -2.04 -16.00 -26.84
CA ALA A 174 -0.90 -15.34 -27.46
C ALA A 174 0.39 -16.17 -27.40
N LEU A 175 0.64 -16.87 -26.28
CA LEU A 175 1.79 -17.79 -26.18
C LEU A 175 1.67 -18.96 -27.16
N VAL A 176 0.48 -19.54 -27.31
CA VAL A 176 0.22 -20.58 -28.31
C VAL A 176 0.39 -20.01 -29.72
N ALA A 177 -0.13 -18.82 -30.00
CA ALA A 177 0.05 -18.15 -31.29
C ALA A 177 1.52 -17.94 -31.63
N LEU A 178 2.34 -17.53 -30.65
CA LEU A 178 3.78 -17.37 -30.81
C LEU A 178 4.44 -18.69 -31.20
N ILE A 179 4.12 -19.79 -30.51
CA ILE A 179 4.63 -21.12 -30.81
C ILE A 179 4.22 -21.54 -32.23
N VAL A 180 2.96 -21.36 -32.61
CA VAL A 180 2.45 -21.68 -33.96
C VAL A 180 3.20 -20.87 -35.02
N CYS A 181 3.38 -19.57 -34.82
CA CYS A 181 4.08 -18.74 -35.80
C CYS A 181 5.54 -19.18 -35.99
N VAL A 182 6.23 -19.49 -34.88
CA VAL A 182 7.61 -19.99 -34.91
C VAL A 182 7.70 -21.35 -35.61
N LEU A 183 6.83 -22.30 -35.28
CA LEU A 183 6.86 -23.66 -35.84
C LEU A 183 6.60 -23.68 -37.35
N PHE A 184 5.67 -22.86 -37.83
CA PHE A 184 5.27 -22.84 -39.24
C PHE A 184 5.96 -21.74 -40.05
N ASN A 185 6.93 -21.04 -39.44
CA ASN A 185 7.62 -19.88 -40.04
C ASN A 185 6.63 -18.82 -40.60
N ILE A 186 5.48 -18.68 -39.95
CA ILE A 186 4.43 -17.74 -40.34
C ILE A 186 4.94 -16.35 -39.97
N HIS A 187 5.20 -15.56 -41.00
CA HIS A 187 5.49 -14.14 -40.86
C HIS A 187 4.16 -13.42 -40.65
N SER A 188 4.01 -12.71 -39.54
CA SER A 188 2.77 -11.96 -39.28
C SER A 188 2.54 -10.93 -40.40
N VAL A 189 1.28 -10.61 -40.68
CA VAL A 189 0.92 -9.60 -41.70
C VAL A 189 1.64 -8.27 -41.41
N LEU A 190 1.82 -7.92 -40.13
CA LEU A 190 2.56 -6.73 -39.70
C LEU A 190 4.04 -6.78 -40.11
N SER A 191 4.68 -7.94 -40.03
CA SER A 191 6.07 -8.12 -40.49
C SER A 191 6.23 -8.05 -42.01
N TRP A 192 5.15 -8.26 -42.76
CA TRP A 192 5.09 -8.09 -44.21
C TRP A 192 4.89 -6.61 -44.59
N LEU A 193 4.05 -5.88 -43.86
CA LEU A 193 3.79 -4.45 -44.07
C LEU A 193 4.94 -3.53 -43.65
N LEU A 194 5.83 -3.99 -42.77
CA LEU A 194 6.97 -3.23 -42.26
C LEU A 194 8.29 -3.55 -43.01
N LYS A 195 8.24 -4.37 -44.06
CA LYS A 195 9.34 -4.59 -45.01
C LYS A 195 9.11 -3.74 -46.26
#